data_AF-A0A976GTM8-F1
#
_entry.id   AF-A0A976GTM8-F1
#
_cell.length_a   1.000
_cell.length_b   1.000
_cell.length_c   1.000
_cell.angle_alpha   90.00
_cell.angle_beta   90.00
_cell.angle_gamma   90.00
#
_symmetry.space_group_name_H-M   'P 1'
#
loop_
_entity.id
_entity.type
_entity.pdbx_description
1 polymer ?
#
loop_
_entity_poly.entity_id
_entity_poly.type
_entity_poly.pdbx_seq_one_letter_code
_entity_poly.pdbx_strand_id
1 'polypeptide(L)'
;MKNENFKNAFIIADELEINHWLSVIKEKYYEKIPSYKRGVYHQLVNNFTTPPNGFQLQTWKAQFLVFISDFDFEIEVNIKTENPSLIDNNKKENFDNSNKQKILFAYSLPLRNSEARPLSNLNSLEEYNKIAQQNKDYELLNPINIMNHNFLPEITNHSPNILHISGHGDEKGNFYLQQKNSDNGVEVNTNSFFDKMNFIKTECASLKIVILSICYSFHQATVIKGLFDVVIFTKKEVPDVLARIYTEHFYMYLFEGKTPKQAHNYSLMIEPPRGYDGLKEYFDIYTHS
;
A
#
# COMPACT_ATOMS: atom_id res chain seq x y z
N MET A 1 20.33 -21.65 12.90
CA MET A 1 20.05 -20.87 14.14
C MET A 1 18.57 -20.48 14.20
N LYS A 2 18.04 -20.11 15.38
CA LYS A 2 16.67 -19.60 15.51
C LYS A 2 16.42 -18.42 14.55
N ASN A 3 15.30 -18.49 13.82
CA ASN A 3 14.79 -17.43 12.94
C ASN A 3 15.72 -17.04 11.78
N GLU A 4 16.56 -17.96 11.27
CA GLU A 4 17.59 -17.64 10.26
C GLU A 4 17.05 -17.04 8.96
N ASN A 5 16.02 -17.64 8.38
CA ASN A 5 15.41 -17.13 7.15
C ASN A 5 14.89 -15.71 7.35
N PHE A 6 14.20 -15.48 8.47
CA PHE A 6 13.72 -14.17 8.84
C PHE A 6 14.85 -13.16 9.03
N LYS A 7 15.92 -13.53 9.76
CA LYS A 7 17.07 -12.65 9.99
C LYS A 7 17.72 -12.20 8.69
N ASN A 8 17.89 -13.12 7.74
CA ASN A 8 18.48 -12.82 6.43
C ASN A 8 17.60 -11.86 5.62
N ALA A 9 16.28 -12.11 5.59
CA ALA A 9 15.34 -11.19 4.95
C ALA A 9 15.31 -9.82 5.65
N PHE A 10 15.36 -9.81 6.99
CA PHE A 10 15.24 -8.61 7.81
C PHE A 10 16.39 -7.62 7.65
N ILE A 11 17.60 -8.10 7.38
CA ILE A 11 18.76 -7.26 7.13
C ILE A 11 18.51 -6.35 5.91
N ILE A 12 18.02 -6.93 4.82
CA ILE A 12 17.79 -6.21 3.55
C ILE A 12 16.40 -5.56 3.46
N ALA A 13 15.53 -5.86 4.42
CA ALA A 13 14.14 -5.42 4.38
C ALA A 13 13.97 -3.91 4.37
N ASP A 14 13.02 -3.42 3.58
CA ASP A 14 12.60 -2.03 3.67
C ASP A 14 11.72 -1.78 4.91
N GLU A 15 11.36 -0.52 5.16
CA GLU A 15 10.54 -0.16 6.32
C GLU A 15 9.12 -0.77 6.28
N LEU A 16 8.59 -1.11 5.09
CA LEU A 16 7.29 -1.75 4.96
C LEU A 16 7.34 -3.20 5.40
N GLU A 17 8.32 -3.95 4.89
CA GLU A 17 8.53 -5.36 5.23
C GLU A 17 8.71 -5.50 6.74
N ILE A 18 9.47 -4.58 7.36
CA ILE A 18 9.63 -4.49 8.81
C ILE A 18 8.29 -4.22 9.50
N ASN A 19 7.53 -3.20 9.10
CA ASN A 19 6.23 -2.89 9.71
C ASN A 19 5.26 -4.07 9.65
N HIS A 20 5.18 -4.72 8.49
CA HIS A 20 4.35 -5.91 8.30
C HIS A 20 4.75 -7.02 9.26
N TRP A 21 6.05 -7.32 9.36
CA TRP A 21 6.51 -8.36 10.28
C TRP A 21 6.34 -8.00 11.74
N LEU A 22 6.50 -6.73 12.14
CA LEU A 22 6.19 -6.30 13.50
C LEU A 22 4.73 -6.58 13.86
N SER A 23 3.80 -6.34 12.92
CA SER A 23 2.39 -6.71 13.07
C SER A 23 2.19 -8.21 13.24
N VAL A 24 2.79 -9.02 12.35
CA VAL A 24 2.69 -10.49 12.43
C VAL A 24 3.25 -11.02 13.76
N ILE A 25 4.37 -10.47 14.23
CA ILE A 25 4.94 -10.82 15.54
C ILE A 25 3.97 -10.48 16.66
N LYS A 26 3.34 -9.29 16.62
CA LYS A 26 2.36 -8.85 17.63
C LYS A 26 1.13 -9.76 17.66
N GLU A 27 0.61 -10.13 16.51
CA GLU A 27 -0.65 -10.88 16.41
C GLU A 27 -0.47 -12.36 16.69
N LYS A 28 0.58 -12.98 16.15
CA LYS A 28 0.75 -14.43 16.15
C LYS A 28 1.77 -14.94 17.16
N TYR A 29 2.74 -14.11 17.53
CA TYR A 29 3.93 -14.55 18.28
C TYR A 29 4.17 -13.80 19.59
N TYR A 30 3.34 -12.81 19.93
CA TYR A 30 3.53 -11.99 21.12
C TYR A 30 3.55 -12.80 22.42
N GLU A 31 2.70 -13.83 22.53
CA GLU A 31 2.68 -14.70 23.69
C GLU A 31 3.95 -15.56 23.83
N LYS A 32 4.67 -15.80 22.73
CA LYS A 32 5.97 -16.50 22.75
C LYS A 32 7.13 -15.59 23.18
N ILE A 33 6.92 -14.27 23.23
CA ILE A 33 7.93 -13.34 23.73
C ILE A 33 8.03 -13.52 25.25
N PRO A 34 9.23 -13.81 25.79
CA PRO A 34 9.43 -13.93 27.24
C PRO A 34 8.91 -12.69 27.96
N SER A 35 8.14 -12.89 29.03
CA SER A 35 7.41 -11.81 29.71
C SER A 35 8.31 -10.63 30.09
N TYR A 36 9.52 -10.90 30.60
CA TYR A 36 10.51 -9.89 30.98
C TYR A 36 11.10 -9.08 29.79
N LYS A 37 10.88 -9.52 28.55
CA LYS A 37 11.32 -8.83 27.32
C LYS A 37 10.20 -8.11 26.59
N ARG A 38 8.93 -8.27 27.00
CA ARG A 38 7.78 -7.61 26.36
C ARG A 38 7.89 -6.07 26.42
N GLY A 39 8.50 -5.53 27.47
CA GLY A 39 8.80 -4.09 27.55
C GLY A 39 9.80 -3.63 26.48
N VAL A 40 10.85 -4.41 26.24
CA VAL A 40 11.86 -4.14 25.19
C VAL A 40 11.22 -4.23 23.80
N TYR A 41 10.35 -5.22 23.56
CA TYR A 41 9.58 -5.31 22.33
C TYR A 41 8.75 -4.04 22.07
N HIS A 42 7.97 -3.61 23.07
CA HIS A 42 7.15 -2.40 22.94
C HIS A 42 7.99 -1.16 22.69
N GLN A 43 9.14 -1.04 23.36
CA GLN A 43 10.08 0.06 23.13
C GLN A 43 10.64 0.03 21.70
N LEU A 44 11.05 -1.14 21.19
CA LEU A 44 11.57 -1.28 19.83
C LEU A 44 10.51 -0.96 18.78
N VAL A 45 9.29 -1.48 18.96
CA VAL A 45 8.15 -1.15 18.09
C VAL A 45 7.86 0.35 18.14
N ASN A 46 7.78 0.93 19.33
CA ASN A 46 7.51 2.36 19.49
C ASN A 46 8.61 3.25 18.87
N ASN A 47 9.88 2.88 19.04
CA ASN A 47 10.99 3.60 18.41
C ASN A 47 10.97 3.51 16.88
N PHE A 48 10.36 2.47 16.32
CA PHE A 48 10.20 2.33 14.89
C PHE A 48 8.99 3.12 14.38
N THR A 49 7.84 3.02 15.07
CA THR A 49 6.60 3.70 14.67
C THR A 49 6.59 5.19 15.02
N THR A 50 7.36 5.59 16.02
CA THR A 50 7.52 6.98 16.48
C THR A 50 9.01 7.25 16.75
N PRO A 51 9.79 7.46 15.68
CA PRO A 51 11.25 7.58 15.79
C PRO A 51 11.69 8.73 16.69
N PRO A 52 12.56 8.49 17.69
CA PRO A 52 13.17 9.57 18.46
C PRO A 52 14.18 10.35 17.61
N ASN A 53 14.55 11.55 18.07
CA ASN A 53 15.61 12.33 17.44
C ASN A 53 16.91 11.50 17.33
N GLY A 54 17.50 11.47 16.13
CA GLY A 54 18.71 10.68 15.86
C GLY A 54 18.46 9.19 15.59
N PHE A 55 17.20 8.78 15.35
CA PHE A 55 16.90 7.42 14.92
C PHE A 55 17.66 7.05 13.64
N GLN A 56 18.27 5.86 13.65
CA GLN A 56 18.93 5.28 12.49
C GLN A 56 18.41 3.87 12.28
N LEU A 57 17.83 3.61 11.10
CA LEU A 57 17.20 2.34 10.77
C LEU A 57 18.15 1.14 10.93
N GLN A 58 19.41 1.30 10.51
CA GLN A 58 20.41 0.22 10.61
C GLN A 58 20.75 -0.12 12.06
N THR A 59 20.88 0.90 12.93
CA THR A 59 21.11 0.70 14.36
C THR A 59 19.91 0.04 15.02
N TRP A 60 18.70 0.47 14.67
CA TRP A 60 17.46 -0.14 15.16
C TRP A 60 17.32 -1.59 14.71
N LYS A 61 17.62 -1.89 13.44
CA LYS A 61 17.61 -3.26 12.90
C LYS A 61 18.56 -4.18 13.67
N ALA A 62 19.77 -3.72 13.97
CA ALA A 62 20.72 -4.48 14.78
C ALA A 62 20.15 -4.79 16.18
N GLN A 63 19.52 -3.82 16.84
CA GLN A 63 18.86 -4.04 18.14
C GLN A 63 17.71 -5.03 18.05
N PHE A 64 16.89 -4.94 17.00
CA PHE A 64 15.76 -5.84 16.79
C PHE A 64 16.23 -7.27 16.50
N LEU A 65 17.28 -7.46 15.68
CA LEU A 65 17.90 -8.75 15.38
C LEU A 65 18.44 -9.46 16.65
N VAL A 66 18.99 -8.69 17.59
CA VAL A 66 19.39 -9.20 18.91
C VAL A 66 18.16 -9.66 19.69
N PHE A 67 17.13 -8.81 19.79
CA PHE A 67 15.90 -9.11 20.51
C PHE A 67 15.20 -10.40 20.01
N ILE A 68 15.07 -10.56 18.69
CA ILE A 68 14.42 -11.73 18.10
C ILE A 68 15.26 -13.01 18.19
N SER A 69 16.53 -12.94 18.57
CA SER A 69 17.37 -14.14 18.69
C SER A 69 17.00 -15.02 19.90
N ASP A 70 16.16 -14.48 20.80
CA ASP A 70 15.87 -15.07 22.10
C ASP A 70 14.59 -15.91 22.16
N PHE A 71 13.79 -15.95 21.10
CA PHE A 71 12.54 -16.74 21.05
C PHE A 71 12.29 -17.28 19.65
N ASP A 72 11.50 -18.35 19.55
CA ASP A 72 11.23 -19.05 18.29
C ASP A 72 9.95 -18.55 17.64
N PHE A 73 10.02 -18.24 16.35
CA PHE A 73 8.86 -17.95 15.52
C PHE A 73 9.14 -18.32 14.06
N GLU A 74 8.07 -18.50 13.30
CA GLU A 74 8.16 -18.81 11.87
C GLU A 74 7.34 -17.77 11.11
N ILE A 75 8.03 -16.87 10.42
CA ILE A 75 7.40 -15.92 9.51
C ILE A 75 7.85 -16.33 8.12
N GLU A 76 6.88 -16.60 7.25
CA GLU A 76 7.13 -16.80 5.83
C GLU A 76 7.69 -15.49 5.27
N VAL A 77 8.96 -15.55 4.86
CA VAL A 77 9.66 -14.42 4.26
C VAL A 77 9.90 -14.73 2.79
N ASN A 78 9.35 -13.92 1.90
CA ASN A 78 9.71 -13.95 0.49
C ASN A 78 11.08 -13.27 0.34
N ILE A 79 12.15 -14.06 0.45
CA ILE A 79 13.52 -13.55 0.27
C ILE A 79 13.64 -13.06 -1.18
N LYS A 80 13.76 -11.74 -1.38
CA LYS A 80 14.20 -11.17 -2.65
C LYS A 80 15.67 -11.56 -2.83
N THR A 81 15.92 -12.69 -3.49
CA THR A 81 17.29 -13.08 -3.85
C THR A 81 17.75 -12.18 -4.99
N GLU A 82 18.70 -11.28 -4.71
CA GLU A 82 19.54 -10.67 -5.73
C GLU A 82 20.48 -11.74 -6.32
N ASN A 83 19.94 -12.64 -7.15
CA ASN A 83 20.64 -13.37 -8.20
C ASN A 83 19.66 -14.32 -8.95
N PRO A 84 19.43 -14.17 -10.27
CA PRO A 84 18.42 -14.95 -11.01
C PRO A 84 18.78 -16.40 -11.33
N SER A 85 19.82 -16.99 -10.74
CA SER A 85 20.25 -18.34 -11.08
C SER A 85 20.51 -19.17 -9.84
N LEU A 86 19.61 -20.15 -9.66
CA LEU A 86 19.65 -21.36 -8.81
C LEU A 86 18.34 -21.48 -8.01
N ILE A 87 17.24 -21.74 -8.72
CA ILE A 87 16.04 -22.32 -8.11
C ILE A 87 16.31 -23.83 -8.06
N ASP A 88 16.54 -24.33 -6.84
CA ASP A 88 16.46 -25.76 -6.56
C ASP A 88 14.98 -26.15 -6.57
N ASN A 89 14.62 -26.95 -7.58
CA ASN A 89 13.31 -27.54 -7.72
C ASN A 89 13.14 -28.59 -6.63
N ASN A 90 12.29 -28.36 -5.63
CA ASN A 90 11.42 -29.41 -5.04
C ASN A 90 10.50 -28.86 -3.94
N LYS A 91 9.33 -28.37 -4.38
CA LYS A 91 7.97 -28.56 -3.83
C LYS A 91 7.09 -27.40 -4.30
N LYS A 92 6.66 -27.45 -5.56
CA LYS A 92 5.49 -26.72 -6.01
C LYS A 92 4.28 -27.59 -5.75
N GLU A 93 3.48 -27.23 -4.75
CA GLU A 93 2.05 -27.43 -4.88
C GLU A 93 1.59 -26.54 -6.03
N ASN A 94 1.23 -27.17 -7.14
CA ASN A 94 0.67 -26.50 -8.31
C ASN A 94 -0.73 -25.99 -7.95
N PHE A 95 -0.84 -24.75 -7.47
CA PHE A 95 -2.02 -23.94 -7.74
C PHE A 95 -1.73 -23.11 -8.98
N ASP A 96 -2.41 -23.45 -10.07
CA ASP A 96 -2.38 -22.73 -11.33
C ASP A 96 -3.02 -21.35 -11.14
N ASN A 97 -2.20 -20.36 -10.80
CA ASN A 97 -2.62 -18.97 -10.52
C ASN A 97 -2.65 -18.10 -11.80
N SER A 98 -2.53 -18.71 -12.99
CA SER A 98 -2.31 -17.99 -14.25
C SER A 98 -3.50 -17.14 -14.75
N ASN A 99 -4.67 -17.21 -14.09
CA ASN A 99 -5.90 -16.52 -14.50
C ASN A 99 -6.49 -15.54 -13.47
N LYS A 100 -5.87 -15.33 -12.31
CA LYS A 100 -6.42 -14.40 -11.31
C LYS A 100 -6.20 -12.95 -11.74
N GLN A 101 -7.21 -12.11 -11.48
CA GLN A 101 -7.08 -10.67 -11.70
C GLN A 101 -6.09 -10.07 -10.69
N LYS A 102 -5.15 -9.26 -11.19
CA LYS A 102 -4.08 -8.65 -10.42
C LYS A 102 -4.47 -7.28 -9.88
N ILE A 103 -4.22 -7.06 -8.59
CA ILE A 103 -4.38 -5.77 -7.92
C ILE A 103 -3.00 -5.27 -7.54
N LEU A 104 -2.64 -4.09 -8.04
CA LEU A 104 -1.43 -3.38 -7.62
C LEU A 104 -1.83 -2.20 -6.74
N PHE A 105 -1.31 -2.18 -5.52
CA PHE A 105 -1.44 -1.05 -4.62
C PHE A 105 -0.17 -0.21 -4.70
N ALA A 106 -0.30 1.01 -5.18
CA ALA A 106 0.75 1.99 -5.27
C ALA A 106 0.52 3.08 -4.23
N TYR A 107 1.55 3.47 -3.49
CA TYR A 107 1.45 4.52 -2.50
C TYR A 107 2.62 5.49 -2.60
N SER A 108 2.39 6.78 -2.30
CA SER A 108 3.48 7.73 -2.09
C SER A 108 3.74 7.92 -0.60
N LEU A 109 5.01 7.82 -0.19
CA LEU A 109 5.42 8.17 1.16
C LEU A 109 5.08 9.65 1.45
N PRO A 110 4.75 10.00 2.71
CA PRO A 110 4.19 11.29 2.98
C PRO A 110 5.19 12.43 2.82
N LEU A 111 4.62 13.61 2.59
CA LEU A 111 5.36 14.86 2.70
C LEU A 111 5.70 15.08 4.19
N ARG A 112 6.97 15.34 4.48
CA ARG A 112 7.36 15.85 5.80
C ARG A 112 7.00 17.33 5.88
N ASN A 113 6.33 17.74 6.94
CA ASN A 113 6.23 19.18 7.24
C ASN A 113 7.59 19.73 7.71
N SER A 114 7.71 21.04 7.86
CA SER A 114 8.94 21.72 8.34
C SER A 114 9.43 21.27 9.73
N GLU A 115 8.64 20.46 10.45
CA GLU A 115 8.95 19.87 11.75
C GLU A 115 9.25 18.36 11.67
N ALA A 116 9.47 17.81 10.47
CA ALA A 116 9.77 16.41 10.20
C ALA A 116 8.69 15.41 10.67
N ARG A 117 7.46 15.86 10.95
CA ARG A 117 6.34 14.94 11.22
C ARG A 117 5.85 14.35 9.90
N PRO A 118 5.73 13.02 9.77
CA PRO A 118 5.05 12.42 8.65
C PRO A 118 3.60 12.89 8.68
N LEU A 119 3.10 13.49 7.59
CA LEU A 119 1.67 13.59 7.35
C LEU A 119 1.16 12.17 7.07
N SER A 120 0.96 11.39 8.14
CA SER A 120 0.34 10.04 8.19
C SER A 120 0.93 8.95 7.27
N ASN A 121 2.01 8.29 7.73
CA ASN A 121 2.56 7.04 7.14
C ASN A 121 1.60 5.83 7.17
N LEU A 122 0.52 5.89 7.96
CA LEU A 122 -0.24 4.71 8.38
C LEU A 122 -1.42 4.36 7.46
N ASN A 123 -1.96 5.34 6.72
CA ASN A 123 -3.26 5.16 6.09
C ASN A 123 -3.21 4.27 4.86
N SER A 124 -2.26 4.50 3.95
CA SER A 124 -2.12 3.70 2.73
C SER A 124 -1.79 2.24 3.05
N LEU A 125 -1.00 1.98 4.10
CA LEU A 125 -0.71 0.61 4.52
C LEU A 125 -1.92 -0.06 5.18
N GLU A 126 -2.71 0.69 5.97
CA GLU A 126 -3.97 0.20 6.51
C GLU A 126 -4.98 -0.14 5.41
N GLU A 127 -5.10 0.72 4.38
CA GLU A 127 -5.90 0.44 3.18
C GLU A 127 -5.46 -0.85 2.49
N TYR A 128 -4.16 -1.02 2.24
CA TYR A 128 -3.61 -2.25 1.68
C TYR A 128 -3.96 -3.49 2.53
N ASN A 129 -3.75 -3.40 3.84
CA ASN A 129 -4.01 -4.50 4.77
C ASN A 129 -5.50 -4.90 4.77
N LYS A 130 -6.42 -3.93 4.63
CA LYS A 130 -7.85 -4.22 4.49
C LYS A 130 -8.16 -5.02 3.23
N ILE A 131 -7.54 -4.69 2.11
CA ILE A 131 -7.68 -5.44 0.85
C ILE A 131 -7.11 -6.86 1.03
N ALA A 132 -5.91 -6.97 1.62
CA ALA A 132 -5.22 -8.24 1.82
C ALA A 132 -6.01 -9.23 2.69
N GLN A 133 -6.72 -8.75 3.71
CA GLN A 133 -7.50 -9.58 4.63
C GLN A 133 -8.74 -10.23 3.98
N GLN A 134 -9.22 -9.72 2.85
CA GLN A 134 -10.50 -10.11 2.25
C GLN A 134 -10.37 -11.01 1.01
N ASN A 135 -9.16 -11.16 0.47
CA ASN A 135 -8.96 -11.66 -0.89
C ASN A 135 -8.85 -13.20 -0.99
N LYS A 136 -9.74 -13.84 -1.77
CA LYS A 136 -9.65 -15.28 -2.14
C LYS A 136 -9.38 -15.52 -3.63
N ASP A 137 -9.92 -14.68 -4.51
CA ASP A 137 -9.97 -14.94 -5.96
C ASP A 137 -9.14 -13.95 -6.81
N TYR A 138 -8.58 -12.90 -6.22
CA TYR A 138 -7.65 -11.98 -6.86
C TYR A 138 -6.20 -12.29 -6.48
N GLU A 139 -5.24 -11.85 -7.31
CA GLU A 139 -3.84 -11.80 -6.93
C GLU A 139 -3.54 -10.38 -6.43
N LEU A 140 -3.38 -10.22 -5.11
CA LEU A 140 -2.91 -8.96 -4.54
C LEU A 140 -1.39 -8.94 -4.61
N LEU A 141 -0.83 -8.07 -5.44
CA LEU A 141 0.60 -7.90 -5.59
C LEU A 141 1.18 -7.19 -4.36
N ASN A 142 2.50 -7.30 -4.17
CA ASN A 142 3.18 -6.52 -3.15
C ASN A 142 2.98 -5.02 -3.42
N PRO A 143 2.72 -4.21 -2.39
CA PRO A 143 2.51 -2.78 -2.57
C PRO A 143 3.83 -2.13 -3.02
N ILE A 144 3.73 -1.13 -3.88
CA ILE A 144 4.89 -0.40 -4.41
C ILE A 144 4.91 1.03 -3.92
N ASN A 145 6.09 1.50 -3.48
CA ASN A 145 6.32 2.92 -3.25
C ASN A 145 6.53 3.62 -4.60
N ILE A 146 5.60 4.48 -4.97
CA ILE A 146 5.70 5.26 -6.19
C ILE A 146 6.37 6.62 -5.92
N MET A 147 7.53 6.78 -6.54
CA MET A 147 8.30 8.00 -6.66
C MET A 147 8.25 8.48 -8.11
N ASN A 148 8.56 9.76 -8.33
CA ASN A 148 8.47 10.34 -9.67
C ASN A 148 9.33 9.58 -10.72
N HIS A 149 10.45 9.00 -10.30
CA HIS A 149 11.41 8.32 -11.18
C HIS A 149 11.12 6.85 -11.46
N ASN A 150 10.30 6.18 -10.63
CA ASN A 150 9.97 4.76 -10.78
C ASN A 150 8.48 4.50 -11.07
N PHE A 151 7.63 5.54 -11.08
CA PHE A 151 6.19 5.44 -11.31
C PHE A 151 5.82 4.57 -12.53
N LEU A 152 6.43 4.83 -13.69
CA LEU A 152 6.17 4.06 -14.92
C LEU A 152 6.66 2.61 -14.83
N PRO A 153 7.97 2.34 -14.63
CA PRO A 153 8.48 0.97 -14.68
C PRO A 153 7.86 0.07 -13.60
N GLU A 154 7.58 0.59 -12.39
CA GLU A 154 6.97 -0.21 -11.33
C GLU A 154 5.57 -0.66 -11.71
N ILE A 155 4.75 0.20 -12.32
CA ILE A 155 3.39 -0.17 -12.70
C ILE A 155 3.41 -1.11 -13.91
N THR A 156 4.23 -0.81 -14.93
CA THR A 156 4.24 -1.58 -16.18
C THR A 156 4.77 -3.00 -16.00
N ASN A 157 5.80 -3.18 -15.16
CA ASN A 157 6.38 -4.50 -14.88
C ASN A 157 5.40 -5.48 -14.23
N HIS A 158 4.41 -4.96 -13.49
CA HIS A 158 3.40 -5.76 -12.83
C HIS A 158 2.16 -6.03 -13.71
N SER A 159 1.88 -5.15 -14.68
CA SER A 159 0.75 -5.26 -15.61
C SER A 159 -0.60 -5.58 -14.93
N PRO A 160 -1.03 -4.79 -13.92
CA PRO A 160 -2.20 -5.11 -13.11
C PRO A 160 -3.53 -4.95 -13.86
N ASN A 161 -4.60 -5.58 -13.35
CA ASN A 161 -5.96 -5.33 -13.80
C ASN A 161 -6.61 -4.14 -13.06
N ILE A 162 -6.22 -3.96 -11.80
CA ILE A 162 -6.67 -2.88 -10.91
C ILE A 162 -5.44 -2.18 -10.35
N LEU A 163 -5.37 -0.86 -10.53
CA LEU A 163 -4.36 0.00 -9.93
C LEU A 163 -5.01 0.87 -8.86
N HIS A 164 -4.65 0.65 -7.60
CA HIS A 164 -5.03 1.52 -6.49
C HIS A 164 -3.85 2.45 -6.19
N ILE A 165 -4.04 3.77 -6.33
CA ILE A 165 -3.05 4.78 -5.96
C ILE A 165 -3.52 5.51 -4.70
N SER A 166 -2.78 5.39 -3.60
CA SER A 166 -2.99 6.12 -2.36
C SER A 166 -1.89 7.15 -2.14
N GLY A 167 -2.23 8.37 -1.71
CA GLY A 167 -1.24 9.43 -1.57
C GLY A 167 -1.82 10.81 -1.27
N HIS A 168 -0.99 11.85 -1.37
CA HIS A 168 -1.39 13.22 -1.04
C HIS A 168 -1.71 14.05 -2.27
N GLY A 169 -2.75 14.87 -2.12
CA GLY A 169 -3.08 15.94 -3.04
C GLY A 169 -3.56 17.19 -2.31
N ASP A 170 -3.63 18.31 -3.04
CA ASP A 170 -4.05 19.60 -2.51
C ASP A 170 -5.32 20.13 -3.20
N GLU A 171 -5.88 21.19 -2.64
CA GLU A 171 -7.08 21.86 -3.18
C GLU A 171 -6.91 22.44 -4.58
N LYS A 172 -5.66 22.59 -5.06
CA LYS A 172 -5.35 23.03 -6.43
C LYS A 172 -5.38 21.88 -7.42
N GLY A 173 -5.65 20.66 -6.95
CA GLY A 173 -5.63 19.46 -7.75
C GLY A 173 -4.23 18.99 -8.08
N ASN A 174 -3.23 19.33 -7.27
CA ASN A 174 -1.90 18.75 -7.38
C ASN A 174 -1.86 17.43 -6.62
N PHE A 175 -1.04 16.50 -7.08
CA PHE A 175 -0.64 15.36 -6.27
C PHE A 175 0.88 15.26 -6.22
N TYR A 176 1.39 14.60 -5.18
CA TYR A 176 2.80 14.64 -4.85
C TYR A 176 3.42 13.24 -4.86
N LEU A 177 4.52 13.10 -5.60
CA LEU A 177 5.38 11.92 -5.59
C LEU A 177 6.78 12.30 -5.14
N GLN A 178 7.39 11.53 -4.25
CA GLN A 178 8.76 11.80 -3.82
C GLN A 178 9.79 11.61 -4.95
N GLN A 179 10.93 12.28 -4.83
CA GLN A 179 12.13 11.99 -5.64
C GLN A 179 13.13 11.16 -4.82
N LYS A 180 14.05 10.47 -5.50
CA LYS A 180 14.99 9.49 -4.92
C LYS A 180 15.83 9.99 -3.73
N ASN A 181 15.95 11.30 -3.52
CA ASN A 181 16.71 11.91 -2.43
C ASN A 181 16.03 13.20 -1.89
N SER A 182 14.69 13.28 -1.92
CA SER A 182 13.97 14.48 -1.48
C SER A 182 12.90 14.14 -0.45
N ASP A 183 13.01 14.77 0.73
CA ASP A 183 11.96 14.78 1.75
C ASP A 183 10.77 15.65 1.34
N ASN A 184 10.97 16.52 0.34
CA ASN A 184 9.94 17.33 -0.28
C ASN A 184 9.42 16.58 -1.51
N GLY A 185 8.18 16.10 -1.45
CA GLY A 185 7.55 15.52 -2.62
C GLY A 185 7.46 16.52 -3.77
N VAL A 186 7.39 15.98 -4.97
CA VAL A 186 7.36 16.75 -6.21
C VAL A 186 5.96 16.73 -6.75
N GLU A 187 5.47 17.94 -6.99
CA GLU A 187 4.21 18.17 -7.68
C GLU A 187 4.25 17.48 -9.04
N VAL A 188 3.27 16.63 -9.27
CA VAL A 188 3.01 16.11 -10.60
C VAL A 188 1.73 16.79 -11.08
N ASN A 189 1.91 17.72 -12.02
CA ASN A 189 0.77 18.40 -12.61
C ASN A 189 -0.11 17.41 -13.41
N THR A 190 -1.36 17.79 -13.62
CA THR A 190 -2.38 16.98 -14.28
C THR A 190 -2.00 16.49 -15.68
N ASN A 191 -1.29 17.31 -16.47
CA ASN A 191 -0.85 16.93 -17.82
C ASN A 191 0.22 15.84 -17.77
N SER A 192 1.23 16.00 -16.91
CA SER A 192 2.27 14.99 -16.72
C SER A 192 1.69 13.66 -16.22
N PHE A 193 0.66 13.71 -15.38
CA PHE A 193 -0.05 12.50 -14.95
C PHE A 193 -0.84 11.85 -16.10
N PHE A 194 -1.55 12.63 -16.91
CA PHE A 194 -2.21 12.10 -18.09
C PHE A 194 -1.23 11.36 -19.01
N ASP A 195 -0.09 11.97 -19.34
CA ASP A 195 0.92 11.35 -20.19
C ASP A 195 1.43 10.02 -19.61
N LYS A 196 1.70 10.01 -18.29
CA LYS A 196 2.12 8.78 -17.58
C LYS A 196 1.04 7.70 -17.62
N MET A 197 -0.21 8.05 -17.37
CA MET A 197 -1.33 7.10 -17.35
C MET A 197 -1.68 6.60 -18.75
N ASN A 198 -1.54 7.44 -19.78
CA ASN A 198 -1.71 7.03 -21.19
C ASN A 198 -0.61 6.06 -21.64
N PHE A 199 0.64 6.30 -21.22
CA PHE A 199 1.72 5.35 -21.42
C PHE A 199 1.44 4.02 -20.71
N ILE A 200 1.08 4.05 -19.43
CA ILE A 200 0.71 2.84 -18.68
C ILE A 200 -0.44 2.10 -19.37
N LYS A 201 -1.46 2.80 -19.85
CA LYS A 201 -2.59 2.15 -20.54
C LYS A 201 -2.17 1.41 -21.81
N THR A 202 -1.19 1.98 -22.53
CA THR A 202 -0.63 1.39 -23.76
C THR A 202 0.16 0.12 -23.44
N GLU A 203 0.99 0.15 -22.39
CA GLU A 203 1.83 -0.98 -21.99
C GLU A 203 1.06 -2.06 -21.20
N CYS A 204 0.02 -1.67 -20.45
CA CYS A 204 -0.79 -2.53 -19.60
C CYS A 204 -2.21 -2.63 -20.13
N ALA A 205 -2.41 -3.34 -21.24
CA ALA A 205 -3.74 -3.52 -21.82
C ALA A 205 -4.77 -4.13 -20.84
N SER A 206 -4.29 -4.95 -19.90
CA SER A 206 -5.06 -5.58 -18.82
C SER A 206 -5.62 -4.60 -17.79
N LEU A 207 -5.03 -3.41 -17.64
CA LEU A 207 -5.45 -2.41 -16.67
C LEU A 207 -6.78 -1.78 -17.09
N LYS A 208 -7.81 -2.04 -16.29
CA LYS A 208 -9.19 -1.59 -16.54
C LYS A 208 -9.72 -0.66 -15.46
N ILE A 209 -9.25 -0.80 -14.23
CA ILE A 209 -9.77 -0.06 -13.08
C ILE A 209 -8.64 0.73 -12.43
N VAL A 210 -8.85 2.03 -12.25
CA VAL A 210 -7.95 2.92 -11.51
C VAL A 210 -8.70 3.51 -10.33
N ILE A 211 -8.10 3.44 -9.13
CA ILE A 211 -8.65 4.04 -7.90
C ILE A 211 -7.65 5.08 -7.43
N LEU A 212 -8.08 6.34 -7.32
CA LEU A 212 -7.28 7.46 -6.85
C LEU A 212 -7.73 7.83 -5.42
N SER A 213 -7.19 7.11 -4.43
CA SER A 213 -7.32 7.41 -2.99
C SER A 213 -6.35 8.55 -2.61
N ILE A 214 -6.57 9.70 -3.23
CA ILE A 214 -5.75 10.91 -3.11
C ILE A 214 -6.73 12.07 -2.96
N CYS A 215 -6.53 12.95 -1.98
CA CYS A 215 -7.38 14.14 -1.79
C CYS A 215 -7.46 14.98 -3.08
N TYR A 216 -8.66 15.47 -3.40
CA TYR A 216 -8.93 16.30 -4.58
C TYR A 216 -8.56 15.67 -5.94
N SER A 217 -8.53 14.34 -6.03
CA SER A 217 -8.11 13.62 -7.25
C SER A 217 -9.07 13.71 -8.44
N PHE A 218 -10.18 14.45 -8.32
CA PHE A 218 -11.13 14.66 -9.41
C PHE A 218 -10.49 15.33 -10.64
N HIS A 219 -9.49 16.19 -10.44
CA HIS A 219 -8.76 16.83 -11.54
C HIS A 219 -7.99 15.79 -12.37
N GLN A 220 -7.26 14.89 -11.70
CA GLN A 220 -6.56 13.75 -12.32
C GLN A 220 -7.55 12.81 -12.99
N ALA A 221 -8.63 12.44 -12.30
CA ALA A 221 -9.65 11.54 -12.82
C ALA A 221 -10.29 12.08 -14.11
N THR A 222 -10.52 13.39 -14.17
CA THR A 222 -11.16 14.03 -15.33
C THR A 222 -10.34 13.88 -16.61
N VAL A 223 -9.01 13.94 -16.52
CA VAL A 223 -8.15 13.77 -17.71
C VAL A 223 -7.98 12.29 -18.09
N ILE A 224 -8.05 11.35 -17.13
CA ILE A 224 -7.86 9.92 -17.43
C ILE A 224 -9.15 9.12 -17.60
N LYS A 225 -10.34 9.70 -17.37
CA LYS A 225 -11.64 9.00 -17.50
C LYS A 225 -11.87 8.35 -18.86
N GLY A 226 -11.18 8.84 -19.90
CA GLY A 226 -11.19 8.30 -21.26
C GLY A 226 -10.40 7.01 -21.45
N LEU A 227 -9.43 6.73 -20.57
CA LEU A 227 -8.39 5.72 -20.79
C LEU A 227 -8.70 4.36 -20.17
N PHE A 228 -9.52 4.34 -19.12
CA PHE A 228 -9.81 3.15 -18.31
C PHE A 228 -11.32 2.92 -18.23
N ASP A 229 -11.73 1.67 -18.10
CA ASP A 229 -13.15 1.29 -18.01
C ASP A 229 -13.78 1.92 -16.76
N VAL A 230 -13.02 2.03 -15.67
CA VAL A 230 -13.45 2.62 -14.40
C VAL A 230 -12.35 3.48 -13.79
N VAL A 231 -12.72 4.69 -13.34
CA VAL A 231 -11.87 5.57 -12.52
C VAL A 231 -12.63 6.02 -11.29
N ILE A 232 -12.19 5.61 -10.11
CA ILE A 232 -12.72 6.06 -8.81
C ILE A 232 -11.80 7.15 -8.27
N PHE A 233 -12.38 8.20 -7.70
CA PHE A 233 -11.62 9.36 -7.25
C PHE A 233 -12.28 10.06 -6.06
N THR A 234 -11.57 11.03 -5.49
CA THR A 234 -12.07 11.90 -4.43
C THR A 234 -12.35 13.31 -4.95
N LYS A 235 -13.46 13.90 -4.51
CA LYS A 235 -13.90 15.25 -4.91
C LYS A 235 -13.24 16.35 -4.08
N LYS A 236 -12.89 16.04 -2.84
CA LYS A 236 -12.36 16.97 -1.84
C LYS A 236 -11.37 16.26 -0.92
N GLU A 237 -10.88 16.96 0.10
CA GLU A 237 -10.12 16.35 1.18
C GLU A 237 -10.94 15.23 1.85
N VAL A 238 -10.34 14.05 1.97
CA VAL A 238 -10.99 12.88 2.59
C VAL A 238 -10.27 12.57 3.89
N PRO A 239 -10.97 12.57 5.03
CA PRO A 239 -10.41 12.07 6.27
C PRO A 239 -9.98 10.60 6.14
N ASP A 240 -8.82 10.27 6.67
CA ASP A 240 -8.21 8.94 6.60
C ASP A 240 -9.15 7.79 6.98
N VAL A 241 -9.93 7.99 8.04
CA VAL A 241 -10.92 7.00 8.50
C VAL A 241 -11.98 6.70 7.44
N LEU A 242 -12.40 7.70 6.67
CA LEU A 242 -13.37 7.55 5.60
C LEU A 242 -12.75 6.88 4.37
N ALA A 243 -11.49 7.21 4.04
CA ALA A 243 -10.75 6.54 2.97
C ALA A 243 -10.62 5.04 3.24
N ARG A 244 -10.23 4.67 4.47
CA ARG A 244 -10.14 3.28 4.89
C ARG A 244 -11.49 2.55 4.84
N ILE A 245 -12.56 3.17 5.36
CA ILE A 245 -13.91 2.57 5.34
C ILE A 245 -14.38 2.36 3.91
N TYR A 246 -14.19 3.36 3.03
CA TYR A 246 -14.55 3.24 1.62
C TYR A 246 -13.77 2.12 0.94
N THR A 247 -12.44 2.09 1.08
CA THR A 247 -11.57 1.06 0.49
C THR A 247 -11.95 -0.34 0.97
N GLU A 248 -12.16 -0.51 2.28
CA GLU A 248 -12.56 -1.79 2.88
C GLU A 248 -13.86 -2.33 2.28
N HIS A 249 -14.89 -1.49 2.14
CA HIS A 249 -16.19 -1.93 1.63
C HIS A 249 -16.20 -2.06 0.11
N PHE A 250 -15.47 -1.21 -0.60
CA PHE A 250 -15.37 -1.28 -2.06
C PHE A 250 -14.76 -2.62 -2.48
N TYR A 251 -13.63 -3.00 -1.88
CA TYR A 251 -12.99 -4.28 -2.20
C TYR A 251 -13.80 -5.46 -1.69
N MET A 252 -14.45 -5.38 -0.53
CA MET A 252 -15.38 -6.41 -0.06
C MET A 252 -16.45 -6.71 -1.11
N TYR A 253 -17.18 -5.70 -1.57
CA TYR A 253 -18.23 -5.89 -2.58
C TYR A 253 -17.66 -6.31 -3.95
N LEU A 254 -16.49 -5.82 -4.32
CA LEU A 254 -15.82 -6.25 -5.55
C LEU A 254 -15.48 -7.75 -5.50
N PHE A 255 -14.95 -8.22 -4.38
CA PHE A 255 -14.60 -9.64 -4.16
C PHE A 255 -15.84 -10.54 -4.03
N GLU A 256 -16.99 -10.00 -3.63
CA GLU A 256 -18.29 -10.68 -3.70
C GLU A 256 -18.85 -10.77 -5.13
N GLY A 257 -18.09 -10.33 -6.14
CA GLY A 257 -18.47 -10.42 -7.56
C GLY A 257 -19.39 -9.30 -8.02
N LYS A 258 -19.50 -8.19 -7.28
CA LYS A 258 -20.23 -7.00 -7.75
C LYS A 258 -19.42 -6.31 -8.85
N THR A 259 -20.13 -5.69 -9.80
CA THR A 259 -19.46 -4.80 -10.76
C THR A 259 -18.84 -3.61 -10.04
N PRO A 260 -17.79 -2.95 -10.57
CA PRO A 260 -17.16 -1.81 -9.91
C PRO A 260 -18.14 -0.68 -9.56
N LYS A 261 -19.13 -0.44 -10.44
CA LYS A 261 -20.20 0.54 -10.19
C LYS A 261 -21.11 0.14 -9.02
N GLN A 262 -21.47 -1.14 -8.92
CA GLN A 262 -22.26 -1.66 -7.80
C GLN A 262 -21.46 -1.61 -6.49
N ALA A 263 -20.21 -2.05 -6.51
CA ALA A 263 -19.31 -2.00 -5.36
C ALA A 263 -19.13 -0.56 -4.86
N HIS A 264 -18.93 0.41 -5.76
CA HIS A 264 -18.90 1.83 -5.44
C HIS A 264 -20.22 2.28 -4.77
N ASN A 265 -21.35 2.05 -5.43
CA ASN A 265 -22.66 2.48 -4.92
C ASN A 265 -22.98 1.90 -3.53
N TYR A 266 -22.67 0.63 -3.30
CA TYR A 266 -22.88 0.00 -1.99
C TYR A 266 -21.93 0.53 -0.93
N SER A 267 -20.68 0.85 -1.31
CA SER A 267 -19.73 1.49 -0.40
C SER A 267 -20.18 2.89 0.02
N LEU A 268 -20.83 3.67 -0.88
CA LEU A 268 -21.38 4.98 -0.54
C LEU A 268 -22.58 4.92 0.44
N MET A 269 -23.21 3.76 0.60
CA MET A 269 -24.34 3.56 1.53
C MET A 269 -23.88 3.25 2.96
N ILE A 270 -22.59 3.00 3.17
CA ILE A 270 -22.05 2.72 4.51
C ILE A 270 -22.16 3.97 5.36
N GLU A 271 -22.77 3.82 6.54
CA GLU A 271 -22.92 4.92 7.49
C GLU A 271 -21.53 5.25 8.08
N PRO A 272 -21.08 6.52 7.95
CA PRO A 272 -19.79 6.91 8.47
C PRO A 272 -19.84 6.98 10.01
N PRO A 273 -18.67 6.96 10.69
CA PRO A 273 -18.62 7.20 12.12
C PRO A 273 -19.23 8.55 12.49
N ARG A 274 -19.78 8.67 13.69
CA ARG A 274 -20.37 9.92 14.18
C ARG A 274 -19.39 11.08 14.04
N GLY A 275 -19.84 12.18 13.44
CA GLY A 275 -19.05 13.39 13.24
C GLY A 275 -18.45 13.54 11.84
N TYR A 276 -18.71 12.60 10.93
CA TYR A 276 -18.31 12.67 9.53
C TYR A 276 -19.52 12.77 8.59
N ASP A 277 -19.34 13.45 7.46
CA ASP A 277 -20.31 13.44 6.37
C ASP A 277 -20.36 12.07 5.69
N GLY A 278 -21.46 11.79 4.99
CA GLY A 278 -21.60 10.55 4.20
C GLY A 278 -20.51 10.41 3.13
N LEU A 279 -20.10 9.18 2.83
CA LEU A 279 -19.04 8.88 1.87
C LEU A 279 -19.30 9.44 0.47
N LYS A 280 -20.57 9.61 0.08
CA LYS A 280 -20.99 10.25 -1.18
C LYS A 280 -20.52 11.70 -1.34
N GLU A 281 -20.16 12.39 -0.25
CA GLU A 281 -19.62 13.75 -0.30
C GLU A 281 -18.15 13.76 -0.75
N TYR A 282 -17.46 12.62 -0.63
CA TYR A 282 -16.03 12.49 -0.83
C TYR A 282 -15.68 11.72 -2.10
N PHE A 283 -16.37 10.59 -2.35
CA PHE A 283 -16.04 9.68 -3.44
C PHE A 283 -16.99 9.82 -4.62
N ASP A 284 -16.47 9.57 -5.82
CA ASP A 284 -17.24 9.50 -7.05
C ASP A 284 -16.55 8.56 -8.06
N ILE A 285 -17.22 8.28 -9.17
CA ILE A 285 -16.80 7.28 -10.16
C ILE A 285 -17.07 7.76 -11.58
N TYR A 286 -16.08 7.58 -12.46
CA TYR A 286 -16.28 7.56 -13.91
C TYR A 286 -16.32 6.11 -14.39
N THR A 287 -17.33 5.78 -15.20
CA THR A 287 -17.45 4.48 -15.88
C THR A 287 -17.66 4.70 -17.35
N HIS A 288 -16.90 4.01 -18.21
CA HIS A 288 -17.28 3.86 -19.61
C HIS A 288 -18.34 2.76 -19.74
N SER A 289 -19.42 3.09 -20.42
CA SER A 289 -20.51 2.18 -20.81
C SER A 289 -20.25 1.57 -22.18
#